data_AF-A0A7W1YJH7-F1
#
_entry.id   AF-A0A7W1YJH7-F1
#
_cell.length_a   1.000
_cell.length_b   1.000
_cell.length_c   1.000
_cell.angle_alpha   90.00
_cell.angle_beta   90.00
_cell.angle_gamma   90.00
#
_symmetry.space_group_name_H-M   'P 1'
#
loop_
_entity.id
_entity.type
_entity.pdbx_description
1 polymer ?
#
loop_
_entity_poly.entity_id
_entity_poly.type
_entity_poly.pdbx_seq_one_letter_code
_entity_poly.pdbx_strand_id
1 'polypeptide(L)'
;QSTHRRLAELAPCAVPADAQALYEATCFAADNDALEARSLRRSGPTLVPQVQAARDAFFGQELFRSRGCWDKLLFDGERGTGLVQGGRLPTNVDGLPELRIDLGAPTVADSFVLQLAGGTTSGQAEGSADLLRWTVLPTTVTAETVTIAPPARMALRYLRLARGSMHICEVTAEQGGLALPRTSWRASELFESYARRTATAAWSATVTLGHEAPGSYLCIALEGEHGVDGAWAAARLAGRPLGCPDRAPSFLSNVWEAPLRQAGSNLTYYLPVTPDMAGKPLDLVVLTLANGKNEYKPVAWITSREPMVGRVVVVE
;
A
#
# COMPACT_ATOMS: atom_id res chain seq x y z
N GLN A 1 4.98 4.07 -30.63
CA GLN A 1 5.69 2.95 -29.98
C GLN A 1 4.64 1.88 -29.65
N SER A 2 5.00 0.59 -29.61
CA SER A 2 4.05 -0.44 -29.16
C SER A 2 3.60 -0.13 -27.73
N THR A 3 2.28 -0.21 -27.49
CA THR A 3 1.66 -0.04 -26.16
C THR A 3 2.03 -1.18 -25.21
N HIS A 4 2.39 -2.34 -25.76
CA HIS A 4 2.89 -3.50 -25.02
C HIS A 4 4.31 -3.81 -25.46
N ARG A 5 5.28 -3.70 -24.57
CA ARG A 5 6.68 -3.99 -24.90
C ARG A 5 7.51 -4.34 -23.67
N ARG A 6 8.55 -5.15 -23.90
CA ARG A 6 9.60 -5.39 -22.91
C ARG A 6 10.43 -4.12 -22.74
N LEU A 7 10.76 -3.77 -21.51
CA LEU A 7 11.63 -2.65 -21.19
C LEU A 7 13.04 -3.10 -20.82
N ALA A 8 13.14 -4.08 -19.91
CA ALA A 8 14.44 -4.55 -19.42
C ALA A 8 14.35 -5.97 -18.83
N GLU A 9 15.45 -6.71 -18.91
CA GLU A 9 15.78 -7.77 -17.96
C GLU A 9 16.53 -7.12 -16.80
N LEU A 10 16.16 -7.40 -15.55
CA LEU A 10 16.93 -6.90 -14.42
C LEU A 10 18.13 -7.81 -14.21
N ALA A 11 19.26 -7.22 -13.80
CA ALA A 11 20.48 -7.94 -13.47
C ALA A 11 20.67 -8.02 -11.94
N PRO A 12 21.30 -9.07 -11.41
CA PRO A 12 21.67 -9.12 -10.00
C PRO A 12 22.54 -7.93 -9.61
N CYS A 13 22.34 -7.38 -8.42
CA CYS A 13 23.15 -6.30 -7.88
C CYS A 13 23.37 -6.45 -6.38
N ALA A 14 24.22 -5.61 -5.80
CA ALA A 14 24.31 -5.49 -4.35
C ALA A 14 22.95 -5.02 -3.79
N VAL A 15 22.61 -5.46 -2.59
CA VAL A 15 21.44 -4.94 -1.86
C VAL A 15 21.61 -3.43 -1.69
N PRO A 16 20.68 -2.59 -2.18
CA PRO A 16 20.80 -1.14 -2.09
C PRO A 16 20.79 -0.66 -0.64
N ALA A 17 21.53 0.41 -0.33
CA ALA A 17 21.56 1.01 1.00
C ALA A 17 20.18 1.53 1.46
N ASP A 18 19.31 1.86 0.51
CA ASP A 18 17.93 2.32 0.71
C ASP A 18 16.89 1.18 0.58
N ALA A 19 17.29 -0.09 0.69
CA ALA A 19 16.38 -1.23 0.55
C ALA A 19 15.16 -1.16 1.49
N GLN A 20 15.32 -0.59 2.70
CA GLN A 20 14.18 -0.33 3.59
C GLN A 20 13.17 0.64 2.96
N ALA A 21 13.64 1.73 2.36
CA ALA A 21 12.77 2.73 1.76
C ALA A 21 11.99 2.15 0.56
N LEU A 22 12.63 1.30 -0.24
CA LEU A 22 11.99 0.56 -1.33
C LEU A 22 10.93 -0.42 -0.83
N TYR A 23 11.23 -1.17 0.23
CA TYR A 23 10.28 -2.07 0.88
C TYR A 23 9.05 -1.30 1.36
N GLU A 24 9.29 -0.26 2.16
CA GLU A 24 8.24 0.59 2.73
C GLU A 24 7.42 1.27 1.66
N ALA A 25 8.03 1.76 0.57
CA ALA A 25 7.29 2.42 -0.50
C ALA A 25 6.15 1.55 -1.04
N THR A 26 6.42 0.27 -1.28
CA THR A 26 5.38 -0.68 -1.70
C THR A 26 4.42 -1.03 -0.56
N CYS A 27 4.88 -1.16 0.70
CA CYS A 27 3.97 -1.37 1.83
C CYS A 27 2.95 -0.22 2.01
N PHE A 28 3.38 1.04 1.88
CA PHE A 28 2.51 2.21 1.95
C PHE A 28 1.61 2.36 0.71
N ALA A 29 2.09 1.95 -0.47
CA ALA A 29 1.34 2.07 -1.71
C ALA A 29 0.31 0.94 -1.91
N ALA A 30 0.56 -0.24 -1.32
CA ALA A 30 -0.20 -1.44 -1.59
C ALA A 30 -1.67 -1.30 -1.17
N ASP A 31 -2.56 -1.70 -2.08
CA ASP A 31 -3.98 -1.79 -1.80
C ASP A 31 -4.26 -3.06 -0.96
N ASN A 32 -4.63 -2.87 0.30
CA ASN A 32 -4.98 -3.95 1.24
C ASN A 32 -6.49 -4.04 1.55
N ASP A 33 -7.33 -3.24 0.90
CA ASP A 33 -8.77 -3.22 1.19
C ASP A 33 -9.50 -4.49 0.73
N ALA A 34 -10.74 -4.67 1.16
CA ALA A 34 -11.63 -5.72 0.67
C ALA A 34 -11.80 -5.66 -0.86
N LEU A 35 -11.93 -6.83 -1.49
CA LEU A 35 -12.08 -6.95 -2.95
C LEU A 35 -13.25 -6.11 -3.48
N GLU A 36 -14.32 -5.99 -2.70
CA GLU A 36 -15.51 -5.21 -3.00
C GLU A 36 -15.16 -3.71 -3.12
N ALA A 37 -14.41 -3.17 -2.15
CA ALA A 37 -13.95 -1.78 -2.18
C ALA A 37 -12.98 -1.54 -3.36
N ARG A 38 -12.08 -2.50 -3.63
CA ARG A 38 -11.17 -2.43 -4.79
C ARG A 38 -11.95 -2.44 -6.10
N SER A 39 -12.97 -3.29 -6.21
CA SER A 39 -13.81 -3.43 -7.40
C SER A 39 -14.65 -2.19 -7.64
N LEU A 40 -15.18 -1.57 -6.57
CA LEU A 40 -15.85 -0.27 -6.64
C LEU A 40 -14.90 0.80 -7.23
N ARG A 41 -13.68 0.93 -6.68
CA ARG A 41 -12.69 1.90 -7.18
C ARG A 41 -12.30 1.64 -8.64
N ARG A 42 -12.03 0.39 -8.99
CA ARG A 42 -11.62 -0.01 -10.36
C ARG A 42 -12.73 0.18 -11.39
N SER A 43 -13.98 -0.04 -11.02
CA SER A 43 -15.14 0.14 -11.91
C SER A 43 -15.57 1.60 -12.05
N GLY A 44 -15.23 2.46 -11.09
CA GLY A 44 -15.52 3.89 -11.16
C GLY A 44 -17.02 4.22 -11.02
N PRO A 45 -17.39 5.48 -11.28
CA PRO A 45 -18.78 5.92 -11.20
C PRO A 45 -19.66 5.18 -12.22
N THR A 46 -20.94 5.00 -11.89
CA THR A 46 -21.93 4.38 -12.78
C THR A 46 -23.04 5.39 -13.10
N LEU A 47 -23.54 5.33 -14.34
CA LEU A 47 -24.75 6.07 -14.75
C LEU A 47 -26.03 5.25 -14.60
N VAL A 48 -25.92 3.96 -14.21
CA VAL A 48 -27.06 3.07 -14.02
C VAL A 48 -27.55 3.19 -12.57
N PRO A 49 -28.74 3.78 -12.31
CA PRO A 49 -29.19 4.08 -10.96
C PRO A 49 -29.34 2.83 -10.07
N GLN A 50 -29.74 1.71 -10.65
CA GLN A 50 -29.87 0.44 -9.94
C GLN A 50 -28.52 -0.09 -9.45
N VAL A 51 -27.45 0.11 -10.24
CA VAL A 51 -26.09 -0.24 -9.84
C VAL A 51 -25.62 0.66 -8.70
N GLN A 52 -25.93 1.96 -8.77
CA GLN A 52 -25.60 2.89 -7.68
C GLN A 52 -26.35 2.52 -6.40
N ALA A 53 -27.66 2.28 -6.47
CA ALA A 53 -28.47 1.87 -5.32
C ALA A 53 -27.98 0.56 -4.70
N ALA A 54 -27.57 -0.41 -5.51
CA ALA A 54 -27.00 -1.67 -5.01
C ALA A 54 -25.65 -1.45 -4.30
N ARG A 55 -24.79 -0.58 -4.85
CA ARG A 55 -23.52 -0.19 -4.20
C ARG A 55 -23.79 0.50 -2.86
N ASP A 56 -24.69 1.48 -2.83
CA ASP A 56 -25.03 2.22 -1.61
C ASP A 56 -25.60 1.29 -0.55
N ALA A 57 -26.49 0.36 -0.92
CA ALA A 57 -27.04 -0.64 -0.01
C ALA A 57 -25.94 -1.56 0.55
N PHE A 58 -25.03 -2.05 -0.30
CA PHE A 58 -23.96 -2.96 0.12
C PHE A 58 -22.94 -2.27 1.04
N PHE A 59 -22.45 -1.08 0.68
CA PHE A 59 -21.42 -0.37 1.46
C PHE A 59 -22.00 0.37 2.67
N GLY A 60 -23.31 0.64 2.68
CA GLY A 60 -24.02 1.24 3.81
C GLY A 60 -24.43 0.25 4.88
N GLN A 61 -24.39 -1.06 4.62
CA GLN A 61 -24.82 -2.06 5.60
C GLN A 61 -23.89 -2.10 6.82
N GLU A 62 -24.47 -2.20 8.01
CA GLU A 62 -23.74 -2.24 9.29
C GLU A 62 -22.68 -3.35 9.32
N LEU A 63 -23.00 -4.52 8.75
CA LEU A 63 -22.07 -5.64 8.73
C LEU A 63 -20.78 -5.32 7.94
N PHE A 64 -20.89 -4.62 6.79
CA PHE A 64 -19.71 -4.23 6.01
C PHE A 64 -18.85 -3.23 6.77
N ARG A 65 -19.51 -2.18 7.29
CA ARG A 65 -18.87 -1.10 8.06
C ARG A 65 -18.19 -1.61 9.33
N SER A 66 -18.80 -2.52 10.06
CA SER A 66 -18.25 -3.09 11.31
C SER A 66 -17.16 -4.14 11.12
N ARG A 67 -17.02 -4.73 9.91
CA ARG A 67 -15.94 -5.70 9.65
C ARG A 67 -14.55 -5.08 9.53
N GLY A 68 -14.47 -3.75 9.42
CA GLY A 68 -13.22 -3.01 9.34
C GLY A 68 -12.29 -3.50 8.24
N CYS A 69 -12.87 -3.65 7.04
CA CYS A 69 -12.19 -4.21 5.88
C CYS A 69 -11.84 -3.17 4.79
N TRP A 70 -11.98 -1.88 5.12
CA TRP A 70 -11.71 -0.77 4.23
C TRP A 70 -11.04 0.37 4.99
N ASP A 71 -9.84 0.75 4.57
CA ASP A 71 -9.00 1.79 5.18
C ASP A 71 -9.72 3.13 5.42
N LYS A 72 -10.60 3.52 4.50
CA LYS A 72 -11.39 4.75 4.56
C LYS A 72 -12.18 4.90 5.86
N LEU A 73 -12.55 3.78 6.48
CA LEU A 73 -13.29 3.76 7.74
C LEU A 73 -12.50 4.31 8.94
N LEU A 74 -11.18 4.50 8.81
CA LEU A 74 -10.35 5.21 9.79
C LEU A 74 -10.47 6.74 9.72
N PHE A 75 -11.09 7.24 8.66
CA PHE A 75 -11.05 8.66 8.31
C PHE A 75 -12.44 9.24 8.03
N ASP A 76 -13.52 8.54 8.43
CA ASP A 76 -14.90 8.91 8.12
C ASP A 76 -15.61 9.70 9.24
N GLY A 77 -14.98 9.84 10.42
CA GLY A 77 -15.57 10.58 11.53
C GLY A 77 -16.48 9.73 12.42
N GLU A 78 -16.58 8.42 12.18
CA GLU A 78 -17.51 7.54 12.88
C GLU A 78 -16.77 6.55 13.80
N ARG A 79 -16.93 6.71 15.12
CA ARG A 79 -16.32 5.81 16.12
C ARG A 79 -16.78 4.35 16.04
N GLY A 80 -17.90 4.09 15.39
CA GLY A 80 -18.47 2.74 15.24
C GLY A 80 -17.84 1.93 14.11
N THR A 81 -17.01 2.57 13.28
CA THR A 81 -16.28 1.94 12.19
C THR A 81 -14.78 1.98 12.46
N GLY A 82 -13.98 1.37 11.60
CA GLY A 82 -12.54 1.34 11.77
C GLY A 82 -11.83 0.29 10.94
N LEU A 83 -10.61 -0.06 11.32
CA LEU A 83 -9.89 -1.24 10.86
C LEU A 83 -9.68 -2.18 12.03
N VAL A 84 -9.97 -3.46 11.78
CA VAL A 84 -9.69 -4.55 12.72
C VAL A 84 -8.41 -5.22 12.26
N GLN A 85 -7.28 -4.80 12.82
CA GLN A 85 -5.97 -5.31 12.43
C GLN A 85 -5.88 -6.83 12.64
N GLY A 86 -5.65 -7.58 11.56
CA GLY A 86 -5.33 -9.01 11.62
C GLY A 86 -6.47 -9.97 11.97
N GLY A 87 -7.71 -9.49 12.15
CA GLY A 87 -8.84 -10.32 12.63
C GLY A 87 -9.24 -11.49 11.70
N ARG A 88 -8.81 -11.47 10.43
CA ARG A 88 -9.02 -12.55 9.45
C ARG A 88 -7.76 -12.93 8.67
N LEU A 89 -6.59 -12.50 9.14
CA LEU A 89 -5.35 -13.03 8.59
C LEU A 89 -5.31 -14.54 8.87
N PRO A 90 -4.81 -15.37 7.95
CA PRO A 90 -4.53 -16.77 8.27
C PRO A 90 -3.69 -16.81 9.55
N THR A 91 -3.99 -17.73 10.46
CA THR A 91 -3.34 -17.90 11.78
C THR A 91 -1.83 -18.15 11.73
N ASN A 92 -1.21 -18.09 10.54
CA ASN A 92 0.17 -18.44 10.24
C ASN A 92 1.00 -17.23 9.78
N VAL A 93 0.58 -15.99 10.08
CA VAL A 93 1.44 -14.82 9.86
C VAL A 93 2.46 -14.75 11.01
N ASP A 94 3.59 -15.43 10.82
CA ASP A 94 4.75 -15.38 11.71
C ASP A 94 5.45 -14.01 11.61
N GLY A 95 4.95 -13.03 12.37
CA GLY A 95 5.48 -11.67 12.37
C GLY A 95 4.34 -10.66 12.54
N LEU A 96 4.51 -9.68 13.43
CA LEU A 96 3.43 -8.72 13.69
C LEU A 96 3.41 -7.66 12.59
N PRO A 97 2.29 -7.49 11.87
CA PRO A 97 2.14 -6.41 10.91
C PRO A 97 2.27 -5.03 11.58
N GLU A 98 2.74 -4.05 10.82
CA GLU A 98 2.79 -2.65 11.25
C GLU A 98 1.69 -1.85 10.57
N LEU A 99 1.03 -0.96 11.33
CA LEU A 99 0.15 0.03 10.76
C LEU A 99 0.99 1.09 10.06
N ARG A 100 0.62 1.41 8.83
CA ARG A 100 1.22 2.45 7.98
C ARG A 100 0.14 3.41 7.55
N ILE A 101 0.40 4.70 7.67
CA ILE A 101 -0.50 5.77 7.24
C ILE A 101 0.24 6.72 6.29
N ASP A 102 -0.20 6.81 5.04
CA ASP A 102 0.23 7.85 4.09
C ASP A 102 -0.75 9.02 4.18
N LEU A 103 -0.26 10.19 4.58
CA LEU A 103 -1.04 11.43 4.68
C LEU A 103 -1.35 12.05 3.31
N GLY A 104 -0.76 11.48 2.24
CA GLY A 104 -0.92 11.90 0.84
C GLY A 104 0.01 13.05 0.44
N ALA A 105 0.40 13.91 1.39
CA ALA A 105 1.38 14.97 1.20
C ALA A 105 2.14 15.27 2.51
N PRO A 106 3.33 15.91 2.43
CA PRO A 106 4.01 16.42 3.62
C PRO A 106 3.08 17.35 4.42
N THR A 107 2.87 17.02 5.68
CA THR A 107 1.87 17.60 6.58
C THR A 107 2.54 17.92 7.90
N VAL A 108 2.32 19.14 8.41
CA VAL A 108 2.76 19.54 9.75
C VAL A 108 1.55 19.40 10.68
N ALA A 109 1.72 18.67 11.78
CA ALA A 109 0.70 18.50 12.80
C ALA A 109 1.33 18.61 14.18
N ASP A 110 0.56 19.12 15.14
CA ASP A 110 0.97 19.16 16.56
C ASP A 110 0.73 17.80 17.22
N SER A 111 -0.33 17.09 16.81
CA SER A 111 -0.58 15.72 17.23
C SER A 111 -1.33 14.92 16.18
N PHE A 112 -1.10 13.60 16.18
CA PHE A 112 -1.97 12.60 15.58
C PHE A 112 -2.57 11.76 16.71
N VAL A 113 -3.86 11.45 16.61
CA VAL A 113 -4.58 10.65 17.61
C VAL A 113 -5.28 9.49 16.92
N LEU A 114 -4.91 8.27 17.30
CA LEU A 114 -5.59 7.06 16.90
C LEU A 114 -6.54 6.67 18.04
N GLN A 115 -7.82 6.53 17.76
CA GLN A 115 -8.82 6.06 18.73
C GLN A 115 -8.94 4.54 18.65
N LEU A 116 -8.99 3.89 19.81
CA LEU A 116 -9.03 2.44 19.94
C LEU A 116 -10.40 2.01 20.48
N ALA A 117 -10.99 0.96 19.89
CA ALA A 117 -12.13 0.23 20.46
C ALA A 117 -11.70 -1.03 21.22
N GLY A 118 -10.38 -1.27 21.33
CA GLY A 118 -9.80 -2.39 22.05
C GLY A 118 -8.47 -2.83 21.45
N GLY A 119 -7.76 -3.67 22.19
CA GLY A 119 -6.44 -4.18 21.82
C GLY A 119 -5.29 -3.50 22.55
N THR A 120 -4.06 -3.84 22.16
CA THR A 120 -2.84 -3.22 22.71
C THR A 120 -1.81 -3.00 21.59
N THR A 121 -0.96 -1.99 21.75
CA THR A 121 0.17 -1.70 20.85
C THR A 121 1.46 -1.57 21.65
N SER A 122 2.60 -1.78 21.00
CA SER A 122 3.91 -1.47 21.59
C SER A 122 4.24 0.02 21.60
N GLY A 123 3.42 0.83 20.92
CA GLY A 123 3.38 2.27 21.13
C GLY A 123 4.52 3.08 20.52
N GLN A 124 5.47 2.49 19.80
CA GLN A 124 6.50 3.30 19.14
C GLN A 124 6.06 3.69 17.73
N ALA A 125 5.86 5.00 17.53
CA ALA A 125 5.58 5.56 16.22
C ALA A 125 6.87 6.10 15.60
N GLU A 126 6.98 5.97 14.29
CA GLU A 126 8.01 6.62 13.51
C GLU A 126 7.38 7.44 12.39
N GLY A 127 7.96 8.60 12.13
CA GLY A 127 7.55 9.50 11.06
C GLY A 127 8.63 9.68 10.00
N SER A 128 8.22 9.82 8.75
CA SER A 128 9.09 10.15 7.63
C SER A 128 8.42 11.12 6.65
N ALA A 129 9.20 11.98 6.02
CA ALA A 129 8.74 12.80 4.89
C ALA A 129 8.97 12.09 3.53
N ASP A 130 9.91 11.15 3.47
CA ASP A 130 10.52 10.67 2.22
C ASP A 130 10.78 9.15 2.16
N LEU A 131 10.44 8.41 3.22
CA LEU A 131 10.74 6.98 3.47
C LEU A 131 12.23 6.63 3.67
N LEU A 132 13.13 7.58 3.43
CA LEU A 132 14.58 7.40 3.57
C LEU A 132 15.01 7.65 5.01
N ARG A 133 14.41 8.65 5.67
CA ARG A 133 14.75 9.05 7.03
C ARG A 133 13.56 8.88 7.94
N TRP A 134 13.74 8.09 8.99
CA TRP A 134 12.73 7.83 10.01
C TRP A 134 13.12 8.52 11.31
N THR A 135 12.15 9.16 11.94
CA THR A 135 12.29 9.78 13.26
C THR A 135 11.35 9.07 14.22
N VAL A 136 11.89 8.54 15.31
CA VAL A 136 11.06 8.05 16.42
C VAL A 136 10.30 9.23 17.01
N LEU A 137 8.98 9.12 17.05
CA LEU A 137 8.10 10.17 17.54
C LEU A 137 7.72 9.91 19.00
N PRO A 138 7.63 10.95 19.83
CA PRO A 138 6.98 10.85 21.13
C PRO A 138 5.58 10.27 20.99
N THR A 139 5.33 9.16 21.67
CA THR A 139 4.04 8.48 21.63
C THR A 139 3.57 8.17 23.05
N THR A 140 2.30 8.47 23.31
CA THR A 140 1.61 8.11 24.55
C THR A 140 0.48 7.15 24.22
N VAL A 141 0.44 6.01 24.90
CA VAL A 141 -0.58 4.98 24.70
C VAL A 141 -1.43 4.89 25.95
N THR A 142 -2.74 4.93 25.76
CA THR A 142 -3.75 4.64 26.78
C THR A 142 -4.58 3.43 26.36
N ALA A 143 -5.57 3.04 27.17
CA ALA A 143 -6.51 1.99 26.78
C ALA A 143 -7.41 2.39 25.58
N GLU A 144 -7.59 3.70 25.35
CA GLU A 144 -8.54 4.23 24.37
C GLU A 144 -7.87 4.98 23.22
N THR A 145 -6.60 5.37 23.37
CA THR A 145 -5.92 6.22 22.39
C THR A 145 -4.44 5.93 22.25
N VAL A 146 -3.92 6.17 21.05
CA VAL A 146 -2.49 6.38 20.78
C VAL A 146 -2.32 7.81 20.31
N THR A 147 -1.61 8.62 21.09
CA THR A 147 -1.28 10.00 20.72
C THR A 147 0.17 10.07 20.31
N ILE A 148 0.41 10.56 19.09
CA ILE A 148 1.73 10.78 18.51
C ILE A 148 1.96 12.28 18.41
N ALA A 149 3.04 12.79 18.99
CA ALA A 149 3.35 14.22 19.02
C ALA A 149 4.65 14.51 18.23
N PRO A 150 4.56 14.88 16.94
CA PRO A 150 5.74 15.23 16.16
C PRO A 150 6.50 16.42 16.74
N PRO A 151 7.83 16.50 16.55
CA PRO A 151 8.58 17.72 16.82
C PRO A 151 7.98 18.93 16.08
N ALA A 152 8.02 20.09 16.73
CA ALA A 152 7.45 21.31 16.17
C ALA A 152 7.98 21.60 14.75
N ARG A 153 7.05 21.93 13.83
CA ARG A 153 7.33 22.23 12.41
C ARG A 153 7.88 21.06 11.58
N MET A 154 7.93 19.85 12.12
CA MET A 154 8.29 18.66 11.34
C MET A 154 7.17 18.33 10.36
N ALA A 155 7.47 18.37 9.07
CA ALA A 155 6.56 17.88 8.04
C ALA A 155 6.73 16.37 7.88
N LEU A 156 5.64 15.63 8.04
CA LEU A 156 5.57 14.19 7.87
C LEU A 156 4.65 13.85 6.70
N ARG A 157 4.98 12.82 5.94
CA ARG A 157 4.04 12.22 4.99
C ARG A 157 3.63 10.81 5.41
N TYR A 158 4.57 10.08 5.98
CA TYR A 158 4.42 8.69 6.33
C TYR A 158 4.52 8.55 7.85
N LEU A 159 3.55 7.85 8.42
CA LEU A 159 3.60 7.37 9.79
C LEU A 159 3.60 5.84 9.77
N ARG A 160 4.43 5.22 10.59
CA ARG A 160 4.28 3.79 10.91
C ARG A 160 4.24 3.60 12.41
N LEU A 161 3.41 2.65 12.86
CA LEU A 161 3.30 2.27 14.26
C LEU A 161 3.69 0.80 14.40
N ALA A 162 4.74 0.57 15.19
CA ALA A 162 5.22 -0.77 15.46
C ALA A 162 4.23 -1.53 16.37
N ARG A 163 3.84 -2.73 15.92
CA ARG A 163 3.08 -3.75 16.65
C ARG A 163 1.67 -3.32 17.06
N GLY A 164 0.69 -4.17 16.78
CA GLY A 164 -0.62 -4.15 17.43
C GLY A 164 -1.55 -5.23 16.89
N SER A 165 -2.42 -5.74 17.76
CA SER A 165 -3.75 -6.15 17.33
C SER A 165 -4.62 -5.01 17.84
N MET A 166 -4.84 -4.03 16.99
CA MET A 166 -5.62 -2.86 17.32
C MET A 166 -6.93 -2.91 16.56
N HIS A 167 -8.02 -2.68 17.28
CA HIS A 167 -9.22 -2.18 16.64
C HIS A 167 -9.12 -0.65 16.66
N ILE A 168 -8.66 -0.08 15.54
CA ILE A 168 -8.53 1.37 15.40
C ILE A 168 -9.82 1.86 14.78
N CYS A 169 -10.49 2.77 15.46
CA CYS A 169 -11.74 3.32 14.97
C CYS A 169 -11.51 4.52 14.07
N GLU A 170 -10.59 5.39 14.48
CA GLU A 170 -10.47 6.71 13.89
C GLU A 170 -9.03 7.20 14.02
N VAL A 171 -8.52 7.89 13.00
CA VAL A 171 -7.25 8.59 13.06
C VAL A 171 -7.45 10.06 12.74
N THR A 172 -7.17 10.94 13.69
CA THR A 172 -7.24 12.39 13.51
C THR A 172 -5.88 13.05 13.65
N ALA A 173 -5.76 14.30 13.19
CA ALA A 173 -4.64 15.17 13.53
C ALA A 173 -5.10 16.61 13.68
N GLU A 174 -4.34 17.37 14.45
CA GLU A 174 -4.60 18.78 14.71
C GLU A 174 -3.34 19.62 14.49
N GLN A 175 -3.53 20.86 14.04
CA GLN A 175 -2.50 21.88 13.95
C GLN A 175 -3.08 23.23 14.41
N GLY A 176 -2.46 23.85 15.41
CA GLY A 176 -2.92 25.11 15.98
C GLY A 176 -4.34 25.04 16.56
N GLY A 177 -4.75 23.87 17.06
CA GLY A 177 -6.11 23.60 17.56
C GLY A 177 -7.16 23.39 16.46
N LEU A 178 -6.77 23.26 15.20
CA LEU A 178 -7.66 22.97 14.08
C LEU A 178 -7.45 21.55 13.57
N ALA A 179 -8.55 20.81 13.35
CA ALA A 179 -8.51 19.49 12.75
C ALA A 179 -8.02 19.56 11.30
N LEU A 180 -7.10 18.66 10.93
CA LEU A 180 -6.57 18.56 9.58
C LEU A 180 -7.51 17.74 8.67
N PRO A 181 -7.60 18.08 7.37
CA PRO A 181 -8.35 17.29 6.41
C PRO A 181 -7.66 15.94 6.15
N ARG A 182 -8.47 14.89 5.97
CA ARG A 182 -8.01 13.49 5.89
C ARG A 182 -8.42 12.78 4.60
N THR A 183 -8.94 13.52 3.62
CA THR A 183 -9.48 12.96 2.38
C THR A 183 -8.43 12.30 1.49
N SER A 184 -7.14 12.63 1.67
CA SER A 184 -6.01 12.03 0.97
C SER A 184 -5.34 10.90 1.74
N TRP A 185 -5.77 10.63 2.98
CA TRP A 185 -5.09 9.68 3.85
C TRP A 185 -5.45 8.25 3.47
N ARG A 186 -4.48 7.36 3.66
CA ARG A 186 -4.61 5.91 3.39
C ARG A 186 -3.91 5.12 4.48
N ALA A 187 -4.36 3.89 4.69
CA ALA A 187 -3.73 2.99 5.65
C ALA A 187 -3.43 1.61 5.06
N SER A 188 -2.40 0.97 5.61
CA SER A 188 -2.05 -0.44 5.38
C SER A 188 -1.58 -1.06 6.69
N GLU A 189 -2.10 -2.24 7.04
CA GLU A 189 -1.73 -2.92 8.30
C GLU A 189 -1.40 -4.41 8.14
N LEU A 190 -1.07 -4.88 6.93
CA LEU A 190 -0.90 -6.33 6.66
C LEU A 190 0.53 -6.77 6.41
N PHE A 191 1.49 -5.84 6.41
CA PHE A 191 2.90 -6.15 6.14
C PHE A 191 3.75 -6.07 7.40
N GLU A 192 4.65 -7.04 7.54
CA GLU A 192 5.65 -7.07 8.58
C GLU A 192 6.63 -5.90 8.51
N SER A 193 7.39 -5.70 9.59
CA SER A 193 8.46 -4.70 9.62
C SER A 193 9.64 -5.12 8.73
N TYR A 194 10.35 -4.12 8.18
CA TYR A 194 11.55 -4.40 7.38
C TYR A 194 12.64 -5.14 8.18
N ALA A 195 12.72 -4.92 9.50
CA ALA A 195 13.67 -5.62 10.37
C ALA A 195 13.48 -7.15 10.37
N ARG A 196 12.27 -7.65 10.08
CA ARG A 196 11.97 -9.08 9.92
C ARG A 196 12.06 -9.55 8.48
N ARG A 197 11.88 -8.63 7.53
CA ARG A 197 11.85 -8.88 6.09
C ARG A 197 13.06 -8.27 5.38
N THR A 198 14.22 -8.25 6.02
CA THR A 198 15.42 -7.59 5.47
C THR A 198 15.79 -8.16 4.11
N ALA A 199 16.24 -7.31 3.19
CA ALA A 199 16.67 -7.77 1.87
C ALA A 199 17.97 -8.57 1.97
N THR A 200 18.00 -9.74 1.34
CA THR A 200 19.15 -10.67 1.29
C THR A 200 19.82 -10.70 -0.08
N ALA A 201 19.09 -10.35 -1.15
CA ALA A 201 19.60 -10.16 -2.49
C ALA A 201 18.78 -9.08 -3.22
N ALA A 202 19.32 -8.56 -4.33
CA ALA A 202 18.62 -7.57 -5.13
C ALA A 202 18.92 -7.74 -6.62
N TRP A 203 17.99 -7.23 -7.42
CA TRP A 203 18.06 -7.11 -8.88
C TRP A 203 17.69 -5.70 -9.27
N SER A 204 18.31 -5.17 -10.33
CA SER A 204 17.96 -3.82 -10.81
C SER A 204 18.11 -3.65 -12.32
N ALA A 205 17.41 -2.65 -12.84
CA ALA A 205 17.60 -2.09 -14.17
C ALA A 205 17.16 -0.62 -14.17
N THR A 206 17.86 0.23 -14.91
CA THR A 206 17.43 1.61 -15.14
C THR A 206 16.77 1.70 -16.51
N VAL A 207 15.58 2.28 -16.56
CA VAL A 207 14.85 2.54 -17.80
C VAL A 207 14.52 4.02 -17.92
N THR A 208 14.21 4.48 -19.12
CA THR A 208 13.67 5.82 -19.36
C THR A 208 12.41 5.70 -20.18
N LEU A 209 11.32 6.26 -19.68
CA LEU A 209 10.01 6.21 -20.33
C LEU A 209 9.82 7.43 -21.21
N GLY A 210 9.04 7.29 -22.28
CA GLY A 210 8.61 8.43 -23.08
C GLY A 210 7.34 9.07 -22.49
N HIS A 211 6.58 9.74 -23.34
CA HIS A 211 5.19 10.07 -23.05
C HIS A 211 4.32 8.85 -23.37
N GLU A 212 4.05 8.05 -22.34
CA GLU A 212 3.23 6.85 -22.47
C GLU A 212 1.73 7.20 -22.45
N ALA A 213 0.89 6.32 -23.00
CA ALA A 213 -0.55 6.55 -23.05
C ALA A 213 -1.17 6.66 -21.63
N PRO A 214 -2.23 7.46 -21.43
CA PRO A 214 -2.94 7.51 -20.16
C PRO A 214 -3.36 6.11 -19.68
N GLY A 215 -3.17 5.82 -18.40
CA GLY A 215 -3.46 4.50 -17.83
C GLY A 215 -2.40 3.42 -18.13
N SER A 216 -1.23 3.81 -18.64
CA SER A 216 -0.08 2.91 -18.74
C SER A 216 0.45 2.54 -17.35
N TYR A 217 0.97 1.33 -17.24
CA TYR A 217 1.63 0.82 -16.05
C TYR A 217 2.76 -0.15 -16.42
N LEU A 218 3.75 -0.23 -15.55
CA LEU A 218 4.81 -1.21 -15.64
C LEU A 218 4.34 -2.53 -15.04
N CYS A 219 4.76 -3.63 -15.64
CA CYS A 219 4.65 -4.97 -15.09
C CYS A 219 6.06 -5.46 -14.79
N ILE A 220 6.38 -5.67 -13.51
CA ILE A 220 7.64 -6.24 -13.06
C ILE A 220 7.36 -7.71 -12.71
N ALA A 221 7.56 -8.58 -13.69
CA ALA A 221 7.29 -10.02 -13.59
C ALA A 221 8.48 -10.74 -12.96
N LEU A 222 8.23 -11.56 -11.94
CA LEU A 222 9.23 -12.33 -11.19
C LEU A 222 9.12 -13.80 -11.57
N GLU A 223 9.59 -14.15 -12.77
CA GLU A 223 9.44 -15.51 -13.33
C GLU A 223 10.33 -16.50 -12.56
N GLY A 224 9.73 -17.45 -11.86
CA GLY A 224 10.43 -18.43 -11.01
C GLY A 224 9.94 -18.44 -9.55
N GLU A 225 10.70 -19.10 -8.68
CA GLU A 225 10.33 -19.31 -7.28
C GLU A 225 10.98 -18.26 -6.37
N HIS A 226 10.14 -17.61 -5.56
CA HIS A 226 10.59 -16.61 -4.59
C HIS A 226 10.07 -16.84 -3.17
N GLY A 227 9.19 -17.81 -2.96
CA GLY A 227 8.49 -18.02 -1.69
C GLY A 227 7.37 -16.99 -1.47
N VAL A 228 6.42 -17.29 -0.59
CA VAL A 228 5.27 -16.41 -0.34
C VAL A 228 5.76 -15.05 0.20
N ASP A 229 5.46 -13.99 -0.54
CA ASP A 229 5.92 -12.62 -0.27
C ASP A 229 7.45 -12.49 -0.12
N GLY A 230 8.22 -13.47 -0.60
CA GLY A 230 9.68 -13.52 -0.45
C GLY A 230 10.46 -12.67 -1.45
N ALA A 231 9.78 -12.08 -2.44
CA ALA A 231 10.35 -11.07 -3.32
C ALA A 231 9.44 -9.84 -3.43
N TRP A 232 10.06 -8.67 -3.56
CA TRP A 232 9.40 -7.37 -3.43
C TRP A 232 9.88 -6.40 -4.52
N ALA A 233 8.97 -5.84 -5.30
CA ALA A 233 9.34 -4.88 -6.35
C ALA A 233 8.98 -3.45 -5.94
N ALA A 234 9.86 -2.53 -6.31
CA ALA A 234 9.70 -1.09 -6.17
C ALA A 234 10.50 -0.37 -7.26
N ALA A 235 10.44 0.95 -7.29
CA ALA A 235 11.26 1.76 -8.18
C ALA A 235 11.83 3.00 -7.48
N ARG A 236 12.78 3.67 -8.13
CA ARG A 236 13.21 5.03 -7.80
C ARG A 236 13.04 5.92 -9.01
N LEU A 237 12.37 7.05 -8.81
CA LEU A 237 12.33 8.13 -9.79
C LEU A 237 13.22 9.26 -9.29
N ALA A 238 14.36 9.46 -9.95
CA ALA A 238 15.36 10.44 -9.53
C ALA A 238 15.73 10.31 -8.03
N GLY A 239 15.95 9.08 -7.55
CA GLY A 239 16.29 8.77 -6.15
C GLY A 239 15.10 8.72 -5.18
N ARG A 240 13.91 9.18 -5.57
CA ARG A 240 12.70 9.08 -4.73
C ARG A 240 12.09 7.69 -4.85
N PRO A 241 11.87 6.95 -3.74
CA PRO A 241 11.29 5.63 -3.79
C PRO A 241 9.81 5.67 -4.21
N LEU A 242 9.40 4.69 -5.00
CA LEU A 242 8.06 4.49 -5.53
C LEU A 242 7.63 3.05 -5.30
N GLY A 243 6.45 2.86 -4.71
CA GLY A 243 5.89 1.55 -4.43
C GLY A 243 4.99 1.05 -5.53
N CYS A 244 4.85 -0.27 -5.62
CA CYS A 244 3.88 -0.92 -6.49
C CYS A 244 2.53 -1.07 -5.76
N PRO A 245 1.47 -0.33 -6.12
CA PRO A 245 0.20 -0.40 -5.41
C PRO A 245 -0.58 -1.72 -5.62
N ASP A 246 -0.25 -2.50 -6.64
CA ASP A 246 -0.92 -3.75 -6.96
C ASP A 246 0.07 -4.81 -7.45
N ARG A 247 -0.35 -6.07 -7.42
CA ARG A 247 0.39 -7.20 -7.98
C ARG A 247 -0.54 -8.36 -8.33
N ALA A 248 -0.05 -9.35 -9.07
CA ALA A 248 -0.76 -10.59 -9.39
C ALA A 248 0.01 -11.83 -8.88
N PRO A 249 -0.67 -12.74 -8.15
CA PRO A 249 -1.91 -12.50 -7.40
C PRO A 249 -1.80 -11.31 -6.43
N SER A 250 -2.93 -10.70 -6.07
CA SER A 250 -2.96 -9.50 -5.22
C SER A 250 -2.26 -9.70 -3.86
N PHE A 251 -1.83 -8.58 -3.27
CA PHE A 251 -1.37 -8.55 -1.88
C PHE A 251 -2.43 -9.10 -0.94
N LEU A 252 -1.99 -9.52 0.27
CA LEU A 252 -2.88 -9.78 1.40
C LEU A 252 -3.90 -8.64 1.54
N SER A 253 -5.10 -8.98 1.99
CA SER A 253 -6.21 -8.04 2.07
C SER A 253 -7.06 -8.27 3.30
N ASN A 254 -7.71 -7.21 3.76
CA ASN A 254 -8.79 -7.29 4.72
C ASN A 254 -10.01 -7.87 4.01
N VAL A 255 -10.09 -9.19 3.92
CA VAL A 255 -11.14 -9.87 3.14
C VAL A 255 -12.51 -9.70 3.79
N TRP A 256 -13.52 -9.40 2.96
CA TRP A 256 -14.92 -9.48 3.39
C TRP A 256 -15.30 -10.93 3.67
N GLU A 257 -15.12 -11.84 2.71
CA GLU A 257 -15.56 -13.24 2.81
C GLU A 257 -14.41 -14.25 2.70
N ALA A 258 -13.80 -14.36 1.52
CA ALA A 258 -12.87 -15.45 1.21
C ALA A 258 -11.40 -15.02 1.36
N PRO A 259 -10.54 -15.85 1.97
CA PRO A 259 -9.11 -15.57 2.05
C PRO A 259 -8.48 -15.56 0.67
N LEU A 260 -7.42 -14.76 0.52
CA LEU A 260 -6.62 -14.75 -0.70
C LEU A 260 -5.77 -16.02 -0.82
N ARG A 261 -5.57 -16.46 -2.07
CA ARG A 261 -4.55 -17.45 -2.36
C ARG A 261 -3.17 -16.79 -2.39
N GLN A 262 -2.28 -17.31 -1.58
CA GLN A 262 -0.87 -16.94 -1.61
C GLN A 262 -0.15 -17.66 -2.76
N ALA A 263 0.85 -17.01 -3.35
CA ALA A 263 1.71 -17.59 -4.36
C ALA A 263 3.18 -17.37 -3.99
N GLY A 264 3.96 -18.44 -4.12
CA GLY A 264 5.41 -18.41 -3.92
C GLY A 264 6.22 -18.31 -5.21
N SER A 265 5.55 -18.12 -6.35
CA SER A 265 6.19 -18.03 -7.67
C SER A 265 5.42 -17.12 -8.62
N ASN A 266 6.14 -16.61 -9.63
CA ASN A 266 5.59 -15.88 -10.77
C ASN A 266 4.74 -14.65 -10.39
N LEU A 267 5.08 -13.96 -9.30
CA LEU A 267 4.44 -12.69 -8.96
C LEU A 267 4.71 -11.65 -10.04
N THR A 268 3.72 -10.82 -10.36
CA THR A 268 3.90 -9.63 -11.20
C THR A 268 3.47 -8.40 -10.45
N TYR A 269 4.39 -7.46 -10.21
CA TYR A 269 4.09 -6.18 -9.57
C TYR A 269 3.70 -5.13 -10.60
N TYR A 270 2.76 -4.25 -10.23
CA TYR A 270 2.26 -3.21 -11.10
C TYR A 270 2.59 -1.82 -10.54
N LEU A 271 3.28 -1.01 -11.35
CA LEU A 271 3.60 0.38 -11.03
C LEU A 271 2.92 1.31 -12.06
N PRO A 272 1.95 2.14 -11.66
CA PRO A 272 1.34 3.12 -12.56
C PRO A 272 2.38 4.07 -13.15
N VAL A 273 2.31 4.31 -14.46
CA VAL A 273 3.14 5.33 -15.12
C VAL A 273 2.43 6.67 -15.00
N THR A 274 3.11 7.63 -14.40
CA THR A 274 2.61 9.00 -14.24
C THR A 274 3.34 9.95 -15.21
N PRO A 275 2.71 11.07 -15.62
CA PRO A 275 3.33 12.01 -16.56
C PRO A 275 4.69 12.55 -16.10
N ASP A 276 4.92 12.66 -14.78
CA ASP A 276 6.19 13.15 -14.23
C ASP A 276 7.36 12.16 -14.35
N MET A 277 7.12 10.92 -14.78
CA MET A 277 8.17 9.93 -15.05
C MET A 277 8.82 10.12 -16.43
N ALA A 278 8.16 10.79 -17.36
CA ALA A 278 8.62 10.91 -18.75
C ALA A 278 10.01 11.57 -18.82
N GLY A 279 10.91 10.96 -19.57
CA GLY A 279 12.28 11.46 -19.80
C GLY A 279 13.22 11.36 -18.60
N LYS A 280 12.78 10.83 -17.45
CA LYS A 280 13.60 10.68 -16.25
C LYS A 280 14.10 9.24 -16.10
N PRO A 281 15.30 9.05 -15.52
CA PRO A 281 15.75 7.71 -15.15
C PRO A 281 14.84 7.15 -14.06
N LEU A 282 14.35 5.95 -14.32
CA LEU A 282 13.54 5.15 -13.40
C LEU A 282 14.31 3.87 -13.10
N ASP A 283 14.79 3.73 -11.87
CA ASP A 283 15.48 2.51 -11.43
C ASP A 283 14.45 1.53 -10.93
N LEU A 284 14.27 0.41 -11.62
CA LEU A 284 13.45 -0.70 -11.18
C LEU A 284 14.29 -1.58 -10.27
N VAL A 285 13.72 -1.99 -9.13
CA VAL A 285 14.43 -2.79 -8.14
C VAL A 285 13.54 -3.91 -7.65
N VAL A 286 14.11 -5.10 -7.56
CA VAL A 286 13.48 -6.25 -6.91
C VAL A 286 14.38 -6.72 -5.78
N LEU A 287 13.81 -6.84 -4.59
CA LEU A 287 14.47 -7.33 -3.39
C LEU A 287 14.03 -8.77 -3.13
N THR A 288 14.97 -9.68 -2.91
CA THR A 288 14.68 -10.94 -2.21
C THR A 288 14.73 -10.65 -0.73
N LEU A 289 13.65 -10.95 -0.01
CA LEU A 289 13.52 -10.70 1.42
C LEU A 289 14.00 -11.91 2.24
N ALA A 290 14.21 -11.72 3.53
CA ALA A 290 14.44 -12.80 4.48
C ALA A 290 13.33 -13.87 4.35
N ASN A 291 13.72 -15.14 4.41
CA ASN A 291 12.89 -16.33 4.16
C ASN A 291 12.36 -16.48 2.71
N GLY A 292 12.76 -15.59 1.80
CA GLY A 292 12.52 -15.72 0.37
C GLY A 292 13.53 -16.64 -0.33
N LYS A 293 13.22 -17.00 -1.57
CA LYS A 293 14.11 -17.73 -2.48
C LYS A 293 14.56 -16.81 -3.61
N ASN A 294 15.82 -16.92 -4.04
CA ASN A 294 16.35 -16.12 -5.16
C ASN A 294 16.41 -16.96 -6.45
N GLU A 295 15.34 -17.70 -6.75
CA GLU A 295 15.24 -18.65 -7.86
C GLU A 295 14.30 -18.13 -8.96
N TYR A 296 14.43 -16.85 -9.27
CA TYR A 296 13.57 -16.15 -10.23
C TYR A 296 14.36 -15.16 -11.09
N LYS A 297 13.76 -14.75 -12.21
CA LYS A 297 14.32 -13.77 -13.15
C LYS A 297 13.35 -12.61 -13.34
N PRO A 298 13.70 -11.40 -12.87
CA PRO A 298 12.81 -10.26 -13.03
C PRO A 298 12.89 -9.68 -14.44
N VAL A 299 11.71 -9.44 -15.04
CA VAL A 299 11.59 -8.77 -16.33
C VAL A 299 10.57 -7.64 -16.22
N ALA A 300 10.96 -6.47 -16.69
CA ALA A 300 10.10 -5.30 -16.75
C ALA A 300 9.46 -5.16 -18.13
N TRP A 301 8.15 -4.95 -18.12
CA TRP A 301 7.32 -4.65 -19.28
C TRP A 301 6.56 -3.35 -19.04
N ILE A 302 6.08 -2.74 -20.11
CA ILE A 302 5.07 -1.70 -20.06
C ILE A 302 3.86 -2.13 -20.88
N THR A 303 2.69 -1.77 -20.37
CA THR A 303 1.40 -2.01 -21.00
C THR A 303 0.49 -0.81 -20.73
N SER A 304 -0.53 -0.63 -21.57
CA SER A 304 -1.64 0.28 -21.28
C SER A 304 -2.94 -0.50 -21.23
N ARG A 305 -3.77 -0.22 -20.23
CA ARG A 305 -5.20 -0.56 -20.34
C ARG A 305 -5.80 0.39 -21.34
N GLU A 306 -6.13 -0.09 -22.54
CA GLU A 306 -7.23 0.55 -23.25
C GLU A 306 -8.47 0.35 -22.36
N PRO A 307 -9.15 1.43 -21.92
CA PRO A 307 -10.42 1.24 -21.26
C PRO A 307 -11.33 0.47 -22.23
N MET A 308 -12.22 -0.37 -21.72
CA MET A 308 -13.29 -0.93 -22.57
C MET A 308 -14.27 0.20 -22.92
N VAL A 309 -13.87 1.14 -23.80
CA VAL A 309 -14.60 2.38 -24.11
C VAL A 309 -15.82 2.13 -25.01
N GLY A 310 -16.12 0.89 -25.39
CA GLY A 310 -17.31 0.64 -26.20
C GLY A 310 -17.43 -0.79 -26.70
N ARG A 311 -17.69 -1.74 -25.80
CA ARG A 311 -18.34 -2.99 -26.24
C ARG A 311 -19.78 -2.95 -25.78
N VAL A 312 -20.68 -2.91 -26.77
CA VAL A 312 -22.11 -3.14 -26.57
C VAL A 312 -22.24 -4.56 -26.03
N VAL A 313 -22.84 -4.69 -24.84
CA VAL A 313 -23.32 -6.00 -24.39
C VAL A 313 -24.49 -6.34 -25.30
N VAL A 314 -24.24 -7.17 -26.30
CA VAL A 314 -25.31 -7.78 -27.09
C VAL A 314 -25.90 -8.86 -26.22
N VAL A 315 -27.07 -8.59 -25.64
CA VAL A 315 -27.91 -9.62 -25.05
C VAL A 315 -28.78 -10.13 -26.20
N GLU A 316 -28.48 -11.33 -26.68
CA GLU A 316 -29.41 -12.09 -27.53
C GLU A 316 -30.47 -12.77 -26.67
#